data_AF-A0A2X0K3P4-F1
#
_entry.id   AF-A0A2X0K3P4-F1
#
_cell.length_a   1.000
_cell.length_b   1.000
_cell.length_c   1.000
_cell.angle_alpha   90.00
_cell.angle_beta   90.00
_cell.angle_gamma   90.00
#
_symmetry.space_group_name_H-M   'P 1'
#
loop_
_entity.id
_entity.type
_entity.pdbx_description
1 polymer ?
#
loop_
_entity_poly.entity_id
_entity_poly.type
_entity_poly.pdbx_seq_one_letter_code
_entity_poly.pdbx_strand_id
1 'polypeptide(L)'
;MTSILNLRKHGTLFVLDDSPSAASVRPHRRMRQAQITVDGRTVEATVSGHQPVGVEVAGLLRLDPSGTHLPGGGGPVTWTMERHRGAYRGSVVRGADRIELRLTRRGGKHVEITPSGVWPDLELVALAASLVLLSRRRHDRLRAMAIAGAGSH
;
A
#
# COMPACT_ATOMS: atom_id res chain seq x y z
N MET A 1 -20.37 9.62 5.79
CA MET A 1 -20.49 8.44 4.91
C MET A 1 -19.09 7.91 4.67
N THR A 2 -18.85 6.63 4.97
CA THR A 2 -17.55 5.96 4.79
C THR A 2 -17.55 5.33 3.41
N SER A 3 -17.04 6.03 2.39
CA SER A 3 -16.98 5.47 1.04
C SER A 3 -15.79 4.52 0.93
N ILE A 4 -16.05 3.29 0.49
CA ILE A 4 -15.00 2.30 0.24
C ILE A 4 -14.32 2.66 -1.08
N LEU A 5 -12.99 2.74 -1.07
CA LEU A 5 -12.17 2.93 -2.27
C LEU A 5 -11.57 1.58 -2.69
N ASN A 6 -11.37 1.39 -3.99
CA ASN A 6 -10.88 0.15 -4.54
C ASN A 6 -9.66 0.39 -5.43
N LEU A 7 -8.51 -0.18 -5.09
CA LEU A 7 -7.34 -0.14 -5.95
C LEU A 7 -7.32 -1.39 -6.84
N ARG A 8 -7.50 -1.24 -8.14
CA ARG A 8 -7.53 -2.35 -9.11
C ARG A 8 -6.36 -2.33 -10.06
N LYS A 9 -5.93 -3.51 -10.50
CA LYS A 9 -4.88 -3.64 -11.51
C LYS A 9 -5.43 -3.41 -12.92
N HIS A 10 -4.86 -2.44 -13.64
CA HIS A 10 -5.11 -2.15 -15.05
C HIS A 10 -3.79 -2.28 -15.83
N GLY A 11 -3.59 -3.41 -16.52
CA GLY A 11 -2.35 -3.69 -17.23
C GLY A 11 -1.13 -3.70 -16.29
N THR A 12 -0.22 -2.75 -16.45
CA THR A 12 1.00 -2.60 -15.62
C THR A 12 0.82 -1.66 -14.44
N LEU A 13 -0.28 -0.91 -14.37
CA LEU A 13 -0.56 0.03 -13.28
C LEU A 13 -1.71 -0.48 -12.38
N PHE A 14 -1.85 0.15 -11.23
CA PHE A 14 -3.00 0.01 -10.35
C PHE A 14 -3.71 1.36 -10.24
N VAL A 15 -5.03 1.39 -10.43
CA VAL A 15 -5.86 2.60 -10.43
C VAL A 15 -6.77 2.55 -9.22
N LEU A 16 -6.92 3.68 -8.55
CA LEU A 16 -7.89 3.87 -7.49
C LEU A 16 -9.25 4.19 -8.13
N ASP A 17 -10.18 3.25 -8.09
CA ASP A 17 -11.54 3.44 -8.58
C ASP A 17 -12.24 4.54 -7.78
N ASP A 18 -13.10 5.30 -8.45
CA ASP A 18 -13.92 6.38 -7.86
C ASP A 18 -13.08 7.48 -7.17
N SER A 19 -11.80 7.54 -7.51
CA SER A 19 -10.88 8.61 -7.13
C SER A 19 -11.19 9.88 -7.93
N PRO A 20 -11.44 11.03 -7.29
CA PRO A 20 -11.63 12.30 -7.99
C PRO A 20 -10.40 12.73 -8.81
N SER A 21 -9.19 12.32 -8.41
CA SER A 21 -7.93 12.74 -9.05
C SER A 21 -7.38 11.76 -10.10
N ALA A 22 -8.10 10.67 -10.37
CA ALA A 22 -7.61 9.54 -11.16
C ALA A 22 -6.29 8.96 -10.61
N ALA A 23 -6.20 8.80 -9.29
CA ALA A 23 -5.02 8.36 -8.59
C ALA A 23 -4.56 6.95 -9.01
N SER A 24 -3.25 6.76 -9.19
CA SER A 24 -2.69 5.48 -9.62
C SER A 24 -1.29 5.22 -9.08
N VAL A 25 -0.90 3.94 -9.06
CA VAL A 25 0.46 3.50 -8.76
C VAL A 25 0.98 2.56 -9.85
N ARG A 26 2.19 2.83 -10.34
CA ARG A 26 2.91 2.00 -11.30
C ARG A 26 4.15 1.40 -10.63
N PRO A 27 4.06 0.15 -10.13
CA PRO A 27 5.20 -0.52 -9.53
C PRO A 27 6.27 -0.88 -10.56
N HIS A 28 7.54 -0.71 -10.19
CA HIS A 28 8.66 -1.25 -10.96
C HIS A 28 8.66 -2.78 -10.90
N ARG A 29 9.45 -3.43 -11.77
CA ARG A 29 9.49 -4.90 -11.92
C ARG A 29 9.66 -5.65 -10.60
N ARG A 30 10.51 -5.15 -9.69
CA ARG A 30 10.77 -5.77 -8.37
C ARG A 30 9.74 -5.38 -7.30
N MET A 31 8.87 -4.41 -7.57
CA MET A 31 7.93 -3.82 -6.62
C MET A 31 8.62 -3.32 -5.34
N ARG A 32 9.88 -2.92 -5.45
CA ARG A 32 10.61 -2.20 -4.39
C ARG A 32 10.60 -0.69 -4.61
N GLN A 33 10.20 -0.29 -5.80
CA GLN A 33 10.03 1.08 -6.22
C GLN A 33 8.74 1.17 -7.02
N ALA A 34 8.12 2.33 -7.03
CA ALA A 34 6.94 2.62 -7.83
C ALA A 34 6.81 4.12 -8.07
N GLN A 35 6.13 4.47 -9.15
CA GLN A 35 5.63 5.83 -9.36
C GLN A 35 4.20 5.91 -8.84
N ILE A 36 3.91 6.90 -8.01
CA ILE A 36 2.57 7.22 -7.54
C ILE A 36 2.14 8.51 -8.21
N THR A 37 0.95 8.50 -8.81
CA THR A 37 0.33 9.66 -9.45
C THR A 37 -0.94 10.03 -8.70
N VAL A 38 -1.04 11.25 -8.19
CA VAL A 38 -2.20 11.83 -7.49
C VAL A 38 -2.31 13.30 -7.92
N ASP A 39 -3.50 13.79 -8.22
CA ASP A 39 -3.75 15.18 -8.64
C ASP A 39 -2.83 15.64 -9.80
N GLY A 40 -2.58 14.75 -10.76
CA GLY A 40 -1.68 15.02 -11.90
C GLY A 40 -0.19 15.09 -11.55
N ARG A 41 0.19 15.02 -10.27
CA ARG A 41 1.58 14.97 -9.82
C ARG A 41 2.05 13.53 -9.72
N THR A 42 3.22 13.24 -10.28
CA THR A 42 3.88 11.94 -10.15
C THR A 42 5.10 12.02 -9.25
N VAL A 43 5.20 11.11 -8.29
CA VAL A 43 6.28 11.02 -7.30
C VAL A 43 6.79 9.59 -7.17
N GLU A 44 8.06 9.44 -6.82
CA GLU A 44 8.69 8.14 -6.59
C GLU A 44 8.43 7.63 -5.18
N ALA A 45 8.16 6.35 -5.07
CA ALA A 45 7.95 5.62 -3.82
C ALA A 45 8.94 4.46 -3.72
N THR A 46 9.57 4.30 -2.56
CA THR A 46 10.52 3.23 -2.26
C THR A 46 10.01 2.39 -1.10
N VAL A 47 9.91 1.08 -1.29
CA VAL A 47 9.43 0.12 -0.28
C VAL A 47 10.61 -0.39 0.55
N SER A 48 10.55 -0.17 1.86
CA SER A 48 11.60 -0.50 2.83
C SER A 48 11.45 -1.92 3.42
N GLY A 49 12.54 -2.37 4.06
CA GLY A 49 12.62 -3.63 4.80
C GLY A 49 13.04 -4.84 3.94
N HIS A 50 13.80 -5.77 4.56
CA HIS A 50 14.16 -7.04 3.91
C HIS A 50 12.90 -7.81 3.48
N GLN A 51 11.97 -7.92 4.41
CA GLN A 51 10.57 -8.24 4.12
C GLN A 51 9.85 -6.91 3.91
N PRO A 52 9.13 -6.68 2.79
CA PRO A 52 8.42 -5.42 2.57
C PRO A 52 7.46 -5.12 3.72
N VAL A 53 7.73 -4.05 4.47
CA VAL A 53 6.93 -3.65 5.65
C VAL A 53 6.65 -2.15 5.71
N GLY A 54 7.39 -1.34 4.96
CA GLY A 54 7.21 0.10 4.92
C GLY A 54 7.41 0.69 3.52
N VAL A 55 7.15 1.98 3.38
CA VAL A 55 7.30 2.76 2.16
C VAL A 55 7.64 4.20 2.50
N GLU A 56 8.49 4.82 1.69
CA GLU A 56 8.75 6.24 1.68
C GLU A 56 8.39 6.81 0.31
N VAL A 57 7.70 7.95 0.26
CA VAL A 57 7.27 8.59 -1.00
C VAL A 57 7.93 9.95 -1.11
N ALA A 58 9.06 10.02 -1.81
CA ALA A 58 9.80 11.25 -2.12
C ALA A 58 9.94 12.25 -0.94
N GLY A 59 10.13 11.75 0.29
CA GLY A 59 10.16 12.58 1.51
C GLY A 59 8.83 13.22 1.94
N LEU A 60 7.76 13.07 1.15
CA LEU A 60 6.43 13.59 1.44
C LEU A 60 5.74 12.81 2.55
N LEU A 61 5.89 11.48 2.54
CA LEU A 61 5.38 10.61 3.59
C LEU A 61 6.25 9.38 3.77
N ARG A 62 6.18 8.78 4.96
CA ARG A 62 6.81 7.51 5.31
C ARG A 62 5.84 6.67 6.14
N LEU A 63 5.55 5.45 5.68
CA LEU A 63 4.87 4.44 6.47
C LEU A 63 5.92 3.39 6.86
N ASP A 64 6.23 3.29 8.14
CA ASP A 64 7.15 2.27 8.64
C ASP A 64 6.76 1.90 10.07
N PRO A 65 6.72 0.60 10.44
CA PRO A 65 6.38 0.20 11.80
C PRO A 65 7.31 0.81 12.86
N SER A 66 8.55 1.14 12.51
CA SER A 66 9.53 1.79 13.40
C SER A 66 9.41 3.31 13.46
N GLY A 67 8.65 3.92 12.55
CA GLY A 67 8.52 5.37 12.47
C GLY A 67 7.69 5.79 11.27
N THR A 68 6.46 6.23 11.53
CA THR A 68 5.53 6.70 10.51
C THR A 68 5.41 8.21 10.55
N HIS A 69 5.49 8.83 9.37
CA HIS A 69 5.35 10.25 9.16
C HIS A 69 4.40 10.50 7.99
N LEU A 70 3.44 11.41 8.19
CA LEU A 70 2.51 11.81 7.15
C LEU A 70 2.41 13.34 7.12
N PRO A 71 2.14 13.92 5.94
CA PRO A 71 1.91 15.35 5.80
C PRO A 71 0.64 15.78 6.53
N GLY A 72 0.62 17.04 6.97
CA GLY A 72 -0.46 17.61 7.78
C GLY A 72 -0.29 17.31 9.28
N GLY A 73 -0.22 18.38 10.09
CA GLY A 73 -0.16 18.26 11.54
C GLY A 73 -1.40 17.56 12.10
N GLY A 74 -1.20 16.63 13.04
CA GLY A 74 -2.33 15.84 13.55
C GLY A 74 -1.97 14.79 14.60
N GLY A 75 -0.85 14.95 15.29
CA GLY A 75 -0.40 13.99 16.30
C GLY A 75 0.28 12.74 15.71
N PRO A 76 0.60 11.75 16.56
CA PRO A 76 1.33 10.57 16.15
C PRO A 76 0.51 9.74 15.16
N VAL A 77 1.19 9.21 14.15
CA VAL A 77 0.63 8.30 13.16
C VAL A 77 1.26 6.93 13.35
N THR A 78 0.45 5.88 13.24
CA THR A 78 0.93 4.50 13.29
C THR A 78 0.57 3.78 12.00
N TRP A 79 1.52 2.95 11.54
CA TRP A 79 1.34 2.02 10.44
C TRP A 79 1.50 0.61 10.96
N THR A 80 0.49 -0.23 10.71
CA THR A 80 0.56 -1.65 10.99
C THR A 80 0.26 -2.44 9.73
N MET A 81 0.92 -3.58 9.59
CA MET A 81 0.69 -4.52 8.51
C MET A 81 0.66 -5.93 9.07
N GLU A 82 -0.38 -6.68 8.72
CA GLU A 82 -0.60 -8.03 9.18
C GLU A 82 -0.80 -9.00 8.02
N ARG A 83 -0.33 -10.23 8.21
CA ARG A 83 -0.61 -11.35 7.32
C ARG A 83 -1.42 -12.38 8.08
N HIS A 84 -2.66 -12.63 7.64
CA HIS A 84 -3.53 -13.63 8.25
C HIS A 84 -4.05 -14.63 7.22
N ARG A 85 -3.69 -15.92 7.38
CA ARG A 85 -4.12 -17.06 6.52
C ARG A 85 -3.99 -16.78 5.01
N GLY A 86 -2.93 -16.07 4.58
CA GLY A 86 -2.68 -15.72 3.16
C GLY A 86 -3.41 -14.47 2.65
N ALA A 87 -4.14 -13.75 3.51
CA ALA A 87 -4.57 -12.37 3.26
C ALA A 87 -3.56 -11.39 3.86
N TYR A 88 -3.46 -10.20 3.27
CA TYR A 88 -2.65 -9.10 3.80
C TYR A 88 -3.59 -7.96 4.18
N ARG A 89 -3.35 -7.40 5.36
CA ARG A 89 -4.08 -6.27 5.90
C ARG A 89 -3.09 -5.19 6.29
N GLY A 90 -3.49 -3.94 6.16
CA GLY A 90 -2.74 -2.79 6.63
C GLY A 90 -3.65 -1.79 7.31
N SER A 91 -3.12 -1.05 8.27
CA SER A 91 -3.86 -0.01 8.99
C SER A 91 -2.97 1.21 9.13
N VAL A 92 -3.47 2.37 8.70
CA VAL A 92 -2.90 3.67 9.04
C VAL A 92 -3.83 4.33 10.04
N VAL A 93 -3.33 4.69 11.23
CA VAL A 93 -4.12 5.34 12.27
C VAL A 93 -3.48 6.67 12.64
N ARG A 94 -4.29 7.74 12.69
CA ARG A 94 -3.93 9.08 13.15
C ARG A 94 -5.02 9.58 14.10
N GLY A 95 -4.76 9.55 15.41
CA GLY A 95 -5.79 9.88 16.40
C GLY A 95 -7.03 8.99 16.26
N ALA A 96 -8.19 9.58 15.97
CA ALA A 96 -9.44 8.86 15.70
C ALA A 96 -9.62 8.45 14.21
N ASP A 97 -8.82 9.03 13.32
CA ASP A 97 -8.88 8.77 11.89
C ASP A 97 -8.14 7.48 11.56
N ARG A 98 -8.68 6.71 10.61
CA ARG A 98 -8.15 5.39 10.26
C ARG A 98 -8.31 5.09 8.77
N ILE A 99 -7.33 4.43 8.17
CA ILE A 99 -7.44 3.81 6.85
C ILE A 99 -7.17 2.32 7.02
N GLU A 100 -8.19 1.51 6.81
CA GLU A 100 -8.05 0.06 6.75
C GLU A 100 -7.83 -0.38 5.30
N LEU A 101 -6.86 -1.28 5.10
CA LEU A 101 -6.54 -1.84 3.79
C LEU A 101 -6.62 -3.36 3.83
N ARG A 102 -7.22 -3.96 2.82
CA ARG A 102 -7.34 -5.41 2.69
C ARG A 102 -7.03 -5.87 1.27
N LEU A 103 -5.94 -6.62 1.13
CA LEU A 103 -5.60 -7.30 -0.11
C LEU A 103 -6.35 -8.64 -0.19
N THR A 104 -7.27 -8.76 -1.15
CA THR A 104 -8.13 -9.93 -1.28
C THR A 104 -7.35 -11.17 -1.76
N ARG A 105 -7.69 -12.35 -1.22
CA ARG A 105 -6.97 -13.61 -1.49
C ARG A 105 -7.09 -14.05 -2.94
N ARG A 106 -8.34 -14.12 -3.44
CA ARG A 106 -8.68 -14.75 -4.73
C ARG A 106 -8.43 -13.86 -5.96
N GLY A 107 -8.18 -12.56 -5.79
CA GLY A 107 -8.09 -11.61 -6.91
C GLY A 107 -6.68 -11.19 -7.33
N GLY A 108 -5.69 -11.19 -6.43
CA GLY A 108 -4.30 -10.81 -6.78
C GLY A 108 -4.06 -9.36 -7.18
N LYS A 109 -5.13 -8.63 -7.49
CA LYS A 109 -5.16 -7.45 -8.33
C LYS A 109 -6.03 -6.34 -7.70
N HIS A 110 -6.45 -6.52 -6.46
CA HIS A 110 -7.44 -5.66 -5.82
C HIS A 110 -7.14 -5.46 -4.34
N VAL A 111 -7.02 -4.20 -3.93
CA VAL A 111 -6.97 -3.76 -2.52
C VAL A 111 -8.25 -2.99 -2.22
N GLU A 112 -8.96 -3.42 -1.19
CA GLU A 112 -10.09 -2.71 -0.63
C GLU A 112 -9.57 -1.74 0.43
N ILE A 113 -10.00 -0.48 0.38
CA ILE A 113 -9.54 0.60 1.24
C ILE A 113 -10.77 1.21 1.92
N THR A 114 -10.79 1.23 3.25
CA THR A 114 -11.91 1.75 4.06
C THR A 114 -11.39 2.88 4.94
N PRO A 115 -11.48 4.14 4.48
CA PRO A 115 -11.10 5.29 5.27
C PRO A 115 -12.24 5.72 6.20
N SER A 116 -11.92 5.99 7.46
CA SER A 116 -12.79 6.66 8.41
C SER A 116 -12.12 7.93 8.93
N GLY A 117 -12.88 9.01 9.03
CA GLY A 117 -12.37 10.31 9.45
C GLY A 117 -11.91 11.18 8.29
N VAL A 118 -11.14 12.23 8.58
CA VAL A 118 -10.71 13.22 7.58
C VAL A 118 -9.22 13.04 7.25
N TRP A 119 -8.92 12.84 5.97
CA TRP A 119 -7.57 12.58 5.49
C TRP A 119 -7.17 13.58 4.41
N PRO A 120 -6.26 14.53 4.69
CA PRO A 120 -5.84 15.57 3.74
C PRO A 120 -5.23 15.00 2.45
N ASP A 121 -4.49 13.89 2.56
CA ASP A 121 -3.80 13.23 1.44
C ASP A 121 -4.25 11.78 1.30
N LEU A 122 -5.55 11.54 1.42
CA LEU A 122 -6.15 10.19 1.48
C LEU A 122 -5.62 9.26 0.38
N GLU A 123 -5.63 9.72 -0.86
CA GLU A 123 -5.26 8.92 -2.02
C GLU A 123 -3.77 8.56 -2.01
N LEU A 124 -2.91 9.52 -1.68
CA LEU A 124 -1.47 9.31 -1.59
C LEU A 124 -1.14 8.29 -0.49
N VAL A 125 -1.75 8.44 0.70
CA VAL A 125 -1.56 7.51 1.83
C VAL A 125 -2.09 6.13 1.48
N ALA A 126 -3.29 6.04 0.87
CA ALA A 126 -3.91 4.79 0.47
C ALA A 126 -3.09 4.04 -0.59
N LEU A 127 -2.56 4.73 -1.59
CA LEU A 127 -1.71 4.14 -2.62
C LEU A 127 -0.37 3.66 -2.05
N ALA A 128 0.26 4.46 -1.18
CA ALA A 128 1.50 4.09 -0.52
C ALA A 128 1.32 2.83 0.35
N ALA A 129 0.31 2.81 1.22
CA ALA A 129 -0.01 1.66 2.05
C ALA A 129 -0.34 0.42 1.21
N SER A 130 -1.10 0.59 0.13
CA SER A 130 -1.43 -0.49 -0.81
C SER A 130 -0.19 -1.07 -1.49
N LEU A 131 0.76 -0.21 -1.86
CA LEU A 131 2.03 -0.65 -2.46
C LEU A 131 2.78 -1.59 -1.51
N VAL A 132 2.84 -1.29 -0.21
CA VAL A 132 3.47 -2.17 0.79
C VAL A 132 2.82 -3.55 0.79
N LEU A 133 1.49 -3.64 0.82
CA LEU A 133 0.76 -4.92 0.80
C LEU A 133 1.04 -5.72 -0.48
N LEU A 134 1.03 -5.05 -1.64
CA LEU A 134 1.29 -5.68 -2.94
C LEU A 134 2.74 -6.19 -3.03
N SER A 135 3.69 -5.40 -2.57
CA SER A 135 5.11 -5.76 -2.54
C SER A 135 5.38 -6.92 -1.60
N ARG A 136 4.77 -6.91 -0.40
CA ARG A 136 4.85 -7.99 0.57
C ARG A 136 4.30 -9.30 0.00
N ARG A 137 3.13 -9.26 -0.63
CA ARG A 137 2.56 -10.43 -1.30
C ARG A 137 3.48 -10.98 -2.39
N ARG A 138 4.08 -10.11 -3.21
CA ARG A 138 5.01 -10.54 -4.26
C ARG A 138 6.24 -11.23 -3.66
N HIS A 139 6.84 -10.63 -2.63
CA HIS A 139 7.98 -11.21 -1.94
C HIS A 139 7.66 -12.60 -1.39
N ASP A 140 6.54 -12.75 -0.70
CA ASP A 140 6.12 -14.02 -0.13
C ASP A 140 5.83 -15.08 -1.20
N ARG A 141 5.26 -14.68 -2.35
CA ARG A 141 5.05 -15.58 -3.50
C ARG A 141 6.37 -16.07 -4.10
N LEU A 142 7.33 -15.17 -4.31
CA LEU A 142 8.65 -15.54 -4.86
C LEU A 142 9.40 -16.45 -3.88
N ARG A 143 9.33 -16.16 -2.58
CA ARG A 143 9.93 -17.01 -1.55
C ARG A 143 9.31 -18.42 -1.54
N ALA A 144 7.98 -18.52 -1.62
CA ALA A 144 7.30 -19.82 -1.69
C ALA A 144 7.71 -20.62 -2.94
N MET A 145 7.86 -19.97 -4.10
CA MET A 145 8.34 -20.61 -5.33
C MET A 145 9.77 -21.12 -5.21
N ALA A 146 10.66 -20.33 -4.59
CA ALA A 146 12.04 -20.75 -4.35
C ALA A 146 12.13 -21.98 -3.43
N ILE A 147 11.32 -22.01 -2.36
CA ILE A 147 11.26 -23.16 -1.44
C ILE A 147 10.71 -24.41 -2.15
N ALA A 148 9.64 -24.27 -2.93
CA ALA A 148 9.07 -25.38 -3.68
C ALA A 148 10.05 -25.96 -4.71
N GLY A 149 10.79 -25.10 -5.41
CA GLY A 149 11.82 -25.53 -6.37
C GLY A 149 13.02 -26.22 -5.71
N ALA A 150 13.40 -25.82 -4.49
CA ALA A 150 14.50 -26.44 -3.75
C ALA A 150 14.14 -27.81 -3.17
N GLY A 151 12.86 -28.09 -2.90
CA GLY A 151 12.39 -29.38 -2.39
C GLY A 151 12.04 -30.42 -3.46
N SER A 152 12.23 -30.09 -4.74
CA SER A 152 12.02 -30.99 -5.89
C SER A 152 13.34 -31.50 -6.50
N HIS A 153 14.45 -31.34 -5.78
CA HIS A 153 15.79 -31.82 -6.14
C HIS A 153 16.27 -32.90 -5.19
#